data_AF-A0A4U1EEP1-F1
#
_entry.id   AF-A0A4U1EEP1-F1
#
_cell.length_a   1.000
_cell.length_b   1.000
_cell.length_c   1.000
_cell.angle_alpha   90.00
_cell.angle_beta   90.00
_cell.angle_gamma   90.00
#
_symmetry.space_group_name_H-M   'P 1'
#
loop_
_entity.id
_entity.type
_entity.pdbx_description
1 polymer ?
#
loop_
_entity_poly.entity_id
_entity_poly.type
_entity_poly.pdbx_seq_one_letter_code
_entity_poly.pdbx_strand_id
1 'polypeptide(L)'
;MAGLEVLFASAAPAITCAQDALVCFLHWEVVTHGYYGLGAGDQPGPNDKKSELLPAEWNNNKDLYVLRYESKDGSRKLLVKAVTVENSMIINVLEHGSQQVSDLTLNLNDYIDSEHLVDFHRYF
;
A
#
# COMPACT_ATOMS: atom_id res chain seq x y z
N MET A 1 -8.21 -10.10 -9.08
CA MET A 1 -6.76 -10.34 -9.21
C MET A 1 -6.35 -11.51 -8.33
N ALA A 2 -5.72 -12.54 -8.90
CA ALA A 2 -5.22 -13.66 -8.11
C ALA A 2 -4.19 -13.16 -7.07
N GLY A 3 -4.24 -13.71 -5.85
CA GLY A 3 -3.31 -13.42 -4.76
C GLY A 3 -3.69 -12.27 -3.82
N LEU A 4 -4.65 -11.41 -4.19
CA LEU A 4 -5.11 -10.33 -3.30
C LEU A 4 -5.70 -10.89 -2.01
N GLU A 5 -6.54 -11.92 -2.12
CA GLU A 5 -7.13 -12.63 -0.98
C GLU A 5 -6.06 -13.21 -0.05
N VAL A 6 -4.97 -13.74 -0.62
CA VAL A 6 -3.85 -14.30 0.14
C VAL A 6 -3.07 -13.20 0.86
N LEU A 7 -2.79 -12.09 0.18
CA LEU A 7 -2.17 -10.92 0.80
C LEU A 7 -3.03 -10.41 1.95
N PHE A 8 -4.33 -10.24 1.71
CA PHE A 8 -5.28 -9.77 2.71
C PHE A 8 -5.30 -10.71 3.91
N ALA A 9 -5.38 -12.03 3.70
CA ALA A 9 -5.31 -13.01 4.79
C ALA A 9 -4.00 -12.92 5.58
N SER A 10 -2.86 -12.65 4.92
CA SER A 10 -1.57 -12.46 5.59
C SER A 10 -1.49 -11.17 6.41
N ALA A 11 -2.23 -10.13 5.99
CA ALA A 11 -2.25 -8.81 6.61
C ALA A 11 -3.44 -8.60 7.57
N ALA A 12 -4.43 -9.49 7.56
CA ALA A 12 -5.67 -9.38 8.33
C ALA A 12 -5.45 -9.08 9.82
N PRO A 13 -4.45 -9.68 10.53
CA PRO A 13 -4.20 -9.33 11.92
C PRO A 13 -3.72 -7.88 12.14
N ALA A 14 -3.16 -7.25 11.12
CA ALA A 14 -2.68 -5.88 11.17
C ALA A 14 -3.73 -4.87 10.69
N ILE A 15 -4.71 -5.28 9.88
CA ILE A 15 -5.76 -4.40 9.35
C ILE A 15 -6.73 -4.02 10.49
N THR A 16 -6.75 -2.74 10.86
CA THR A 16 -7.61 -2.22 11.94
C THR A 16 -8.53 -1.09 11.52
N CYS A 17 -8.36 -0.55 10.31
CA CYS A 17 -9.19 0.53 9.77
C CYS A 17 -9.31 0.44 8.23
N ALA A 18 -10.22 1.24 7.66
CA ALA A 18 -10.45 1.28 6.21
C ALA A 18 -9.21 1.67 5.40
N GLN A 19 -8.39 2.57 5.95
CA GLN A 19 -7.14 3.04 5.35
C GLN A 19 -6.13 1.91 5.18
N ASP A 20 -6.00 1.04 6.18
CA ASP A 20 -5.10 -0.10 6.13
C ASP A 20 -5.47 -0.99 4.94
N ALA A 21 -6.74 -1.31 4.81
CA ALA A 21 -7.15 -2.26 3.80
C ALA A 21 -7.21 -1.64 2.39
N LEU A 22 -7.42 -0.32 2.25
CA LEU A 22 -7.16 0.39 0.98
C LEU A 22 -5.66 0.35 0.61
N VAL A 23 -4.76 0.57 1.56
CA VAL A 23 -3.31 0.50 1.31
C VAL A 23 -2.85 -0.93 1.00
N CYS A 24 -3.48 -1.94 1.62
CA CYS A 24 -3.28 -3.36 1.28
C CYS A 24 -3.66 -3.64 -0.18
N PHE A 25 -4.80 -3.13 -0.63
CA PHE A 25 -5.20 -3.21 -2.04
C PHE A 25 -4.20 -2.53 -2.97
N LEU A 26 -3.85 -1.27 -2.67
CA LEU A 26 -2.88 -0.49 -3.44
C LEU A 26 -1.53 -1.21 -3.55
N HIS A 27 -1.06 -1.81 -2.45
CA HIS A 27 0.16 -2.60 -2.45
C HIS A 27 0.09 -3.75 -3.45
N TRP A 28 -1.03 -4.48 -3.49
CA TRP A 28 -1.19 -5.58 -4.41
C TRP A 28 -1.27 -5.13 -5.87
N GLU A 29 -1.92 -3.99 -6.14
CA GLU A 29 -1.87 -3.36 -7.47
C GLU A 29 -0.42 -3.09 -7.89
N VAL A 30 0.38 -2.45 -7.04
CA VAL A 30 1.79 -2.15 -7.36
C VAL A 30 2.60 -3.44 -7.58
N VAL A 31 2.43 -4.46 -6.72
CA VAL A 31 3.16 -5.73 -6.84
C VAL A 31 2.80 -6.50 -8.11
N THR A 32 1.51 -6.60 -8.42
CA THR A 32 1.03 -7.30 -9.63
C THR A 32 1.44 -6.58 -10.92
N HIS A 33 1.72 -5.27 -10.85
CA HIS A 33 2.28 -4.48 -11.94
C HIS A 33 3.83 -4.47 -12.00
N GLY A 34 4.47 -5.47 -11.38
CA GLY A 34 5.89 -5.78 -11.62
C GLY A 34 6.85 -5.12 -10.63
N TYR A 35 6.42 -4.89 -9.40
CA TYR A 35 7.26 -4.35 -8.33
C TYR A 35 7.38 -5.33 -7.15
N TYR A 36 8.43 -5.17 -6.36
CA TYR A 36 8.55 -5.68 -5.00
C TYR A 36 8.41 -4.54 -4.01
N GLY A 37 7.76 -4.80 -2.87
CA GLY A 37 7.91 -3.95 -1.70
C GLY A 37 9.34 -4.06 -1.16
N LEU A 38 9.89 -2.94 -0.69
CA LEU A 38 11.20 -2.87 -0.06
C LEU A 38 11.11 -2.67 1.45
N GLY A 39 10.33 -1.68 1.87
CA GLY A 39 10.32 -1.21 3.25
C GLY A 39 9.32 -0.06 3.46
N ALA A 40 9.03 0.22 4.73
CA ALA A 40 8.29 1.42 5.13
C ALA A 40 9.23 2.64 5.28
N GLY A 41 8.66 3.83 5.28
CA GLY A 41 9.37 5.11 5.46
C GLY A 41 10.03 5.65 4.19
N ASP A 42 10.53 6.88 4.27
CA ASP A 42 11.10 7.62 3.11
C ASP A 42 12.52 7.16 2.73
N GLN A 43 13.26 6.58 3.67
CA GLN A 43 14.67 6.23 3.49
C GLN A 43 14.89 4.72 3.65
N PRO A 44 15.91 4.15 2.97
CA PRO A 44 16.31 2.77 3.18
C PRO A 44 16.62 2.45 4.64
N GLY A 45 16.11 1.31 5.11
CA GLY A 45 16.34 0.81 6.46
C GLY A 45 17.12 -0.51 6.47
N PRO A 46 17.67 -0.92 7.62
CA PRO A 46 18.39 -2.19 7.76
C PRO A 46 17.48 -3.42 7.57
N ASN A 47 16.16 -3.25 7.70
CA ASN A 47 15.16 -4.30 7.53
C ASN A 47 14.59 -4.35 6.10
N ASP A 48 15.11 -3.55 5.17
CA ASP A 48 14.65 -3.55 3.79
C ASP A 48 14.86 -4.92 3.14
N LYS A 49 13.81 -5.43 2.52
CA LYS A 49 13.83 -6.72 1.83
C LYS A 49 12.85 -6.70 0.66
N LYS A 50 13.33 -7.11 -0.52
CA LYS A 50 12.46 -7.35 -1.68
C LYS A 50 11.46 -8.45 -1.32
N SER A 51 10.18 -8.09 -1.30
CA SER A 51 9.10 -8.97 -0.89
C SER A 51 7.81 -8.61 -1.63
N GLU A 52 6.93 -9.60 -1.83
CA GLU A 52 5.54 -9.38 -2.26
C GLU A 52 4.59 -9.21 -1.06
N LEU A 53 5.09 -9.40 0.16
CA LEU A 53 4.36 -9.09 1.39
C LEU A 53 4.48 -7.60 1.72
N LEU A 54 3.48 -7.08 2.42
CA LEU A 54 3.57 -5.75 3.03
C LEU A 54 4.80 -5.67 3.96
N PRO A 55 5.56 -4.55 3.92
CA PRO A 55 6.70 -4.36 4.81
C PRO A 55 6.31 -4.45 6.29
N ALA A 56 7.28 -4.79 7.16
CA ALA A 56 7.07 -4.64 8.60
C ALA A 56 6.69 -3.17 8.92
N GLU A 57 5.78 -2.97 9.87
CA GLU A 57 5.38 -1.65 10.36
C GLU A 57 4.73 -0.72 9.31
N TRP A 58 4.29 -1.28 8.17
CA TRP A 58 3.70 -0.52 7.06
C TRP A 58 2.50 0.34 7.46
N ASN A 59 1.79 -0.03 8.52
CA ASN A 59 0.57 0.61 9.01
C ASN A 59 0.69 1.23 10.41
N ASN A 60 1.90 1.51 10.88
CA ASN A 60 2.11 2.13 12.20
C ASN A 60 1.52 3.55 12.32
N ASN A 61 1.37 4.26 11.20
CA ASN A 61 0.78 5.61 11.15
C ASN A 61 -0.44 5.61 10.22
N LYS A 62 -1.63 5.86 10.79
CA LYS A 62 -2.91 5.85 10.07
C LYS A 62 -3.20 7.16 9.32
N ASP A 63 -2.44 8.21 9.63
CA ASP A 63 -2.54 9.51 8.95
C ASP A 63 -1.64 9.58 7.71
N LEU A 64 -0.55 8.81 7.71
CA LEU A 64 0.44 8.80 6.64
C LEU A 64 1.10 7.42 6.50
N TYR A 65 0.82 6.76 5.39
CA TYR A 65 1.50 5.53 4.96
C TYR A 65 2.62 5.91 3.99
N VAL A 66 3.82 5.35 4.20
CA VAL A 66 4.97 5.58 3.34
C VAL A 66 5.60 4.24 3.01
N LEU A 67 5.55 3.86 1.73
CA LEU A 67 6.02 2.56 1.25
C LEU A 67 6.96 2.75 0.07
N ARG A 68 8.06 2.00 0.07
CA ARG A 68 9.05 2.00 -1.00
C ARG A 68 8.97 0.71 -1.80
N TYR A 69 9.12 0.86 -3.11
CA TYR A 69 9.08 -0.24 -4.06
C TYR A 69 10.24 -0.19 -5.04
N GLU A 70 10.59 -1.35 -5.59
CA GLU A 70 11.54 -1.47 -6.68
C GLU A 70 10.96 -2.40 -7.75
N SER A 71 11.13 -2.05 -9.02
CA SER A 71 10.67 -2.90 -10.12
C SER A 71 11.42 -4.23 -10.11
N LYS A 72 10.79 -5.30 -10.60
CA LYS A 72 11.36 -6.65 -10.58
C LYS A 72 12.66 -6.76 -11.40
N ASP A 73 12.84 -5.90 -12.40
CA ASP A 73 14.07 -5.76 -13.20
C ASP A 73 15.13 -4.83 -12.56
N GLY A 74 14.81 -4.20 -11.43
CA GLY A 74 15.67 -3.27 -10.70
C GLY A 74 15.84 -1.89 -11.34
N SER A 75 15.13 -1.59 -12.44
CA SER A 75 15.34 -0.37 -13.23
C SER A 75 14.65 0.87 -12.66
N ARG A 76 13.58 0.71 -11.86
CA ARG A 76 12.75 1.79 -11.32
C ARG A 76 12.53 1.63 -9.83
N LYS A 77 12.42 2.77 -9.14
CA LYS A 77 12.11 2.82 -7.71
C LYS A 77 10.96 3.78 -7.48
N LEU A 78 9.98 3.35 -6.69
CA LEU A 78 8.82 4.16 -6.33
C LEU A 78 8.84 4.49 -4.84
N LEU A 79 8.46 5.71 -4.52
CA LEU A 79 8.05 6.14 -3.19
C LEU A 79 6.56 6.43 -3.25
N VAL A 80 5.77 5.64 -2.52
CA VAL A 80 4.31 5.79 -2.43
C VAL A 80 3.99 6.39 -1.07
N LYS A 81 3.25 7.50 -1.08
CA LYS A 81 2.69 8.13 0.12
C LYS A 81 1.18 8.11 0.04
N ALA A 82 0.52 7.61 1.07
CA ALA A 82 -0.94 7.65 1.19
C ALA A 82 -1.29 8.46 2.43
N VAL A 83 -1.85 9.64 2.22
CA VAL A 83 -2.19 10.62 3.27
C VAL A 83 -3.68 10.56 3.54
N THR A 84 -4.06 10.35 4.79
CA THR A 84 -5.47 10.36 5.20
C THR A 84 -5.93 11.80 5.39
N VAL A 85 -7.04 12.17 4.75
CA VAL A 85 -7.68 13.48 4.87
C VAL A 85 -9.17 13.25 5.05
N GLU A 86 -9.64 13.43 6.28
CA GLU A 86 -11.02 13.13 6.69
C GLU A 86 -11.41 11.69 6.30
N ASN A 87 -12.34 11.54 5.36
CA ASN A 87 -12.84 10.27 4.89
C ASN A 87 -12.24 9.85 3.52
N SER A 88 -11.19 10.54 3.09
CA SER A 88 -10.48 10.28 1.85
C SER A 88 -9.01 9.96 2.09
N MET A 89 -8.37 9.33 1.10
CA MET A 89 -6.93 9.17 1.04
C MET A 89 -6.38 9.80 -0.23
N ILE A 90 -5.36 10.63 -0.07
CA ILE A 90 -4.56 11.18 -1.16
C ILE A 90 -3.34 10.28 -1.34
N ILE A 91 -3.25 9.63 -2.50
CA ILE A 91 -2.15 8.75 -2.88
C ILE A 91 -1.25 9.52 -3.83
N ASN A 92 0.00 9.70 -3.42
CA ASN A 92 1.07 10.28 -4.21
C ASN A 92 2.12 9.22 -4.51
N VAL A 93 2.55 9.13 -5.76
CA VAL A 93 3.59 8.20 -6.20
C VAL A 93 4.70 8.99 -6.89
N LEU A 94 5.91 8.92 -6.34
CA LEU A 94 7.13 9.47 -6.93
C LEU A 94 7.96 8.34 -7.53
N GLU A 95 8.33 8.45 -8.81
CA GLU A 95 9.34 7.59 -9.42
C GLU A 95 10.71 8.28 -9.34
N HIS A 96 11.68 7.65 -8.67
CA HIS A 96 12.95 8.30 -8.32
C HIS A 96 13.85 8.62 -9.53
N GLY A 97 13.83 7.82 -10.60
CA GLY A 97 14.69 8.03 -11.76
C GLY A 97 14.31 9.25 -12.59
N SER A 98 13.02 9.38 -12.90
CA SER A 98 12.43 10.43 -13.72
C SER A 98 11.94 11.64 -12.92
N GLN A 99 11.82 11.51 -11.60
CA GLN A 99 11.17 12.49 -10.72
C GLN A 99 9.69 12.75 -11.07
N GLN A 100 9.06 11.85 -11.84
CA GLN A 100 7.65 11.95 -12.15
C GLN A 100 6.82 11.71 -10.88
N VAL A 101 5.81 12.56 -10.69
CA VAL A 101 4.85 12.45 -9.61
C VAL A 101 3.46 12.17 -10.20
N SER A 102 2.74 11.25 -9.58
CA SER A 102 1.33 10.95 -9.89
C SER A 102 0.50 11.06 -8.62
N ASP A 103 -0.70 11.61 -8.74
CA ASP A 103 -1.60 11.87 -7.63
C ASP A 103 -3.01 11.31 -7.90
N LEU A 104 -3.62 10.74 -6.88
CA LEU A 104 -4.99 10.23 -6.90
C LEU A 104 -5.65 10.48 -5.55
N THR A 105 -6.92 10.89 -5.52
CA THR A 105 -7.69 11.02 -4.28
C THR A 105 -8.88 10.08 -4.33
N LEU A 106 -9.04 9.26 -3.28
CA LEU A 106 -10.10 8.28 -3.15
C LEU A 106 -10.91 8.55 -1.88
N ASN A 107 -12.23 8.59 -1.97
CA ASN A 107 -13.11 8.59 -0.80
C ASN A 107 -13.29 7.16 -0.30
N LEU A 108 -12.95 6.88 0.96
CA LEU A 108 -12.97 5.54 1.53
C LEU A 108 -14.37 4.92 1.51
N ASN A 109 -15.42 5.72 1.71
CA ASN A 109 -16.80 5.21 1.77
C ASN A 109 -17.29 4.68 0.42
N ASP A 110 -16.65 5.06 -0.68
CA ASP A 110 -17.02 4.61 -2.02
C ASP A 110 -16.41 3.24 -2.36
N TYR A 111 -15.39 2.80 -1.60
CA TYR A 111 -14.59 1.61 -1.93
C TYR A 111 -14.47 0.60 -0.79
N ILE A 112 -14.68 1.02 0.46
CA ILE A 112 -14.37 0.21 1.63
C ILE A 112 -15.58 0.10 2.56
N ASP A 113 -16.07 -1.13 2.77
CA ASP A 113 -17.03 -1.43 3.82
C ASP A 113 -16.32 -1.57 5.19
N SER A 114 -16.39 -0.50 5.97
CA SER A 114 -15.75 -0.41 7.29
C SER A 114 -16.39 -1.33 8.35
N GLU A 115 -17.59 -1.85 8.12
CA GLU A 115 -18.25 -2.78 9.05
C GLU A 115 -17.77 -4.22 8.84
N HIS A 116 -17.16 -4.52 7.69
CA HIS A 116 -16.77 -5.86 7.27
C HIS A 116 -15.28 -5.97 6.92
N LEU A 117 -14.41 -5.24 7.63
CA LEU A 117 -12.94 -5.20 7.42
C LEU A 117 -12.22 -6.56 7.52
N VAL A 118 -12.87 -7.61 8.04
CA VAL A 118 -12.29 -8.95 8.17
C VAL A 118 -12.85 -9.95 7.14
N ASP A 119 -13.88 -9.56 6.40
CA ASP A 119 -14.51 -10.39 5.37
C ASP A 119 -14.13 -9.87 3.98
N PHE A 120 -13.07 -10.47 3.40
CA PHE A 120 -12.53 -10.10 2.10
C PHE A 120 -13.61 -10.02 0.99
N HIS A 121 -14.64 -10.86 1.03
CA HIS A 121 -15.66 -10.93 -0.03
C HIS A 121 -16.77 -9.89 0.10
N ARG A 122 -16.86 -9.20 1.24
CA ARG A 122 -17.81 -8.11 1.48
C ARG A 122 -17.13 -6.74 1.55
N TYR A 123 -15.80 -6.75 1.48
CA TYR A 123 -14.95 -5.60 1.74
C TYR A 123 -14.71 -4.70 0.51
N PHE A 124 -14.57 -5.31 -0.68
CA PHE A 124 -14.39 -4.64 -1.99
C PHE A 124 -15.65 -4.71 -2.86
#